data_AF-A0A377ZMC6-F1
#
_entry.id   AF-A0A377ZMC6-F1
#
_cell.length_a   1.000
_cell.length_b   1.000
_cell.length_c   1.000
_cell.angle_alpha   90.00
_cell.angle_beta   90.00
_cell.angle_gamma   90.00
#
_symmetry.space_group_name_H-M   'P 1'
#
loop_
_entity.id
_entity.type
_entity.pdbx_description
1 polymer ?
#
loop_
_entity_poly.entity_id
_entity_poly.type
_entity_poly.pdbx_seq_one_letter_code
_entity_poly.pdbx_strand_id
1 'polypeptide(L)'
;MLLKELAVFEVLSTPIWVVHPFNERVVYANQASRTLSGEMSLNEMRNGIYSTCPETQLQHYLRYLDTMSEIFEVWTLPTANGLQSVYCKTTITAMIYLSGAKWPAATAASGRT
;
A
#
# COMPACT_ATOMS: atom_id res chain seq x y z
N MET A 1 -7.94 7.53 8.07
CA MET A 1 -6.86 8.42 8.56
C MET A 1 -7.38 9.83 8.60
N LEU A 2 -7.18 10.53 9.71
CA LEU A 2 -7.23 11.98 9.66
C LEU A 2 -5.96 12.44 8.96
N LEU A 3 -6.06 13.37 8.00
CA LEU A 3 -4.90 13.94 7.29
C LEU A 3 -3.79 14.43 8.24
N LYS A 4 -4.14 14.82 9.46
CA LYS A 4 -3.19 15.25 10.51
C LYS A 4 -2.26 14.13 10.99
N GLU A 5 -2.71 12.88 11.02
CA GLU A 5 -1.90 11.73 11.45
C GLU A 5 -0.85 11.37 10.38
N LEU A 6 -1.10 11.68 9.11
CA LEU A 6 -0.16 11.46 8.00
C LEU A 6 1.03 12.42 8.02
N ALA A 7 0.89 13.58 8.68
CA ALA A 7 1.93 14.60 8.71
C ALA A 7 3.24 14.08 9.33
N VAL A 8 3.18 13.05 10.18
CA VAL A 8 4.37 12.40 10.74
C VAL A 8 5.24 11.74 9.67
N PHE A 9 4.68 11.36 8.52
CA PHE A 9 5.45 10.79 7.42
C PHE A 9 6.22 11.85 6.61
N GLU A 10 5.90 13.14 6.78
CA GLU A 10 6.57 14.21 6.05
C GLU A 10 8.04 14.38 6.46
N VAL A 11 8.38 14.02 7.71
CA VAL A 11 9.76 14.10 8.21
C VAL A 11 10.64 12.91 7.81
N LEU A 12 10.05 11.87 7.20
CA LEU A 12 10.78 10.67 6.80
C LEU A 12 11.47 10.88 5.45
N SER A 13 12.73 10.48 5.38
CA SER A 13 13.47 10.38 4.11
C SER A 13 13.07 9.16 3.28
N THR A 14 12.45 8.17 3.91
CA THR A 14 11.88 7.01 3.22
C THR A 14 10.68 7.45 2.37
N PRO A 15 10.65 7.15 1.06
CA PRO A 15 9.49 7.37 0.21
C PRO A 15 8.25 6.62 0.72
N ILE A 16 7.15 7.32 0.94
CA ILE A 16 5.88 6.74 1.41
C ILE A 16 4.75 7.17 0.49
N TRP A 17 3.96 6.19 0.03
CA TRP A 17 2.66 6.38 -0.59
C TRP A 17 1.59 5.70 0.26
N VAL A 18 0.50 6.41 0.53
CA VAL A 18 -0.70 5.85 1.17
C VAL A 18 -1.79 5.82 0.12
N VAL A 19 -2.25 4.61 -0.19
CA VAL A 19 -3.14 4.36 -1.32
C VAL A 19 -4.42 3.72 -0.81
N HIS A 20 -5.55 4.18 -1.33
CA HIS A 20 -6.84 3.55 -1.04
C HIS A 20 -7.00 2.27 -1.89
N PRO A 21 -7.21 1.09 -1.30
CA PRO A 21 -7.02 -0.18 -2.00
C PRO A 21 -8.08 -0.49 -3.07
N PHE A 22 -9.30 0.06 -2.95
CA PHE A 22 -10.40 -0.26 -3.88
C PHE A 22 -10.45 0.61 -5.14
N ASN A 23 -9.91 1.83 -5.07
CA ASN A 23 -9.91 2.77 -6.20
C ASN A 23 -8.49 3.21 -6.58
N GLU A 24 -7.49 2.63 -5.92
CA GLU A 24 -6.06 2.86 -6.11
C GLU A 24 -5.63 4.33 -6.08
N ARG A 25 -6.44 5.19 -5.45
CA ARG A 25 -6.13 6.61 -5.34
C ARG A 25 -5.06 6.81 -4.27
N VAL A 26 -3.98 7.50 -4.64
CA VAL A 26 -3.01 8.02 -3.67
C VAL A 26 -3.71 9.05 -2.79
N VAL A 27 -3.88 8.73 -1.52
CA VAL A 27 -4.50 9.59 -0.50
C VAL A 27 -3.45 10.52 0.11
N TYR A 28 -2.21 10.07 0.15
CA TYR A 28 -1.07 10.85 0.61
C TYR A 28 0.23 10.31 0.01
N ALA A 29 1.18 11.19 -0.21
CA ALA A 29 2.55 10.91 -0.57
C ALA A 29 3.43 11.91 0.18
N ASN A 30 4.54 11.51 0.79
CA ASN A 30 5.46 12.45 1.45
C ASN A 30 6.41 13.13 0.45
N GLN A 31 7.22 14.08 0.91
CA GLN A 31 8.16 14.78 0.02
C GLN A 31 9.13 13.84 -0.70
N ALA A 32 9.66 12.84 0.01
CA ALA A 32 10.59 11.87 -0.57
C ALA A 32 9.95 11.08 -1.72
N SER A 33 8.70 10.62 -1.55
CA SER A 33 8.01 9.87 -2.61
C SER A 33 7.61 10.73 -3.80
N ARG A 34 7.15 11.97 -3.58
CA ARG A 34 6.88 12.91 -4.68
C ARG A 34 8.14 13.23 -5.49
N THR A 35 9.27 13.41 -4.81
CA THR A 35 10.57 13.65 -5.46
C THR A 35 11.01 12.42 -6.26
N LEU A 36 10.82 11.22 -5.71
CA LEU A 36 11.21 9.97 -6.34
C LEU A 36 10.32 9.62 -7.54
N SER A 37 9.00 9.84 -7.44
CA SER A 37 8.06 9.56 -8.55
C SER A 37 8.20 10.55 -9.71
N GLY A 38 8.61 11.79 -9.42
CA GLY A 38 8.47 12.88 -10.37
C GLY A 38 7.04 12.99 -10.87
N GLU A 39 6.87 13.01 -12.19
CA GLU A 39 5.56 13.08 -12.85
C GLU A 39 4.88 11.71 -13.05
N MET A 40 5.54 10.59 -12.70
CA MET A 40 4.94 9.27 -12.86
C MET A 40 3.84 9.03 -11.84
N SER A 41 2.70 8.55 -12.33
CA SER A 41 1.59 8.08 -11.49
C SER A 41 1.93 6.74 -10.81
N LEU A 42 1.25 6.44 -9.70
CA LEU A 42 1.36 5.14 -9.02
C LEU A 42 1.14 3.96 -10.00
N ASN A 43 0.15 4.09 -10.88
CA ASN A 43 -0.18 3.05 -11.85
C ASN A 43 0.96 2.82 -12.86
N GLU A 44 1.59 3.88 -13.36
CA GLU A 44 2.74 3.79 -14.25
C GLU A 44 3.95 3.17 -13.53
N MET A 45 4.16 3.51 -12.26
CA MET A 45 5.26 2.95 -11.47
C MET A 45 5.06 1.45 -11.16
N ARG A 46 3.84 1.03 -10.80
CA ARG A 46 3.51 -0.38 -10.46
C ARG A 46 3.42 -1.30 -11.68
N ASN A 47 3.15 -0.74 -12.86
CA ASN A 47 2.98 -1.50 -14.12
C ASN A 47 4.07 -1.21 -15.16
N GLY A 48 5.14 -0.50 -14.77
CA GLY A 48 6.26 -0.21 -15.67
C GLY A 48 7.10 -1.46 -15.99
N ILE A 49 8.01 -1.32 -16.95
CA ILE A 49 8.76 -2.42 -17.59
C ILE A 49 9.59 -3.31 -16.65
N TYR A 50 9.98 -2.80 -15.48
CA TYR A 50 10.76 -3.55 -14.47
C TYR A 50 9.91 -3.99 -13.28
N SER A 51 8.60 -3.73 -13.32
CA SER A 51 7.75 -3.91 -12.16
C SER A 51 7.30 -5.36 -12.02
N THR A 52 7.25 -5.84 -10.79
CA THR A 52 6.61 -7.11 -10.46
C THR A 52 5.84 -6.96 -9.15
N CYS A 53 4.58 -7.37 -9.18
CA CYS A 53 3.67 -7.25 -8.04
C CYS A 53 3.00 -8.62 -7.82
N PRO A 54 2.92 -9.11 -6.56
CA PRO A 54 2.15 -10.32 -6.27
C PRO A 54 0.67 -10.20 -6.65
N GLU A 55 0.09 -9.00 -6.55
CA GLU A 55 -1.29 -8.72 -6.94
C GLU A 55 -1.35 -7.50 -7.86
N THR A 56 -2.10 -7.62 -8.95
CA THR A 56 -2.33 -6.51 -9.88
C THR A 56 -3.23 -5.45 -9.27
N GLN A 57 -4.30 -5.87 -8.59
CA GLN A 57 -5.25 -4.97 -7.90
C GLN A 57 -4.95 -4.87 -6.41
N LEU A 58 -4.86 -3.65 -5.86
CA LEU A 58 -4.48 -3.43 -4.46
C LEU A 58 -5.45 -4.05 -3.45
N GLN A 59 -6.75 -4.07 -3.77
CA GLN A 59 -7.78 -4.70 -2.92
C GLN A 59 -7.54 -6.19 -2.68
N HIS A 60 -6.84 -6.89 -3.58
CA HIS A 60 -6.55 -8.30 -3.39
C HIS A 60 -5.56 -8.53 -2.26
N TYR A 61 -4.72 -7.54 -1.94
CA TYR A 61 -3.80 -7.67 -0.82
C TYR A 61 -4.52 -7.88 0.52
N LEU A 62 -5.80 -7.47 0.65
CA LEU A 62 -6.59 -7.69 1.87
C LEU A 62 -6.61 -9.17 2.32
N ARG A 63 -6.41 -10.13 1.41
CA ARG A 63 -6.29 -11.56 1.76
C ARG A 63 -5.06 -11.91 2.61
N TYR A 64 -4.02 -11.08 2.59
CA TYR A 64 -2.79 -11.26 3.37
C TYR A 64 -2.85 -10.61 4.75
N LEU A 65 -3.96 -9.94 5.09
CA LEU A 65 -4.17 -9.38 6.43
C LEU A 65 -4.09 -10.45 7.51
N ASP A 66 -4.76 -11.59 7.28
CA ASP A 66 -4.85 -12.68 8.24
C ASP A 66 -3.50 -13.38 8.44
N THR A 67 -2.65 -13.38 7.42
CA THR A 67 -1.35 -14.07 7.42
C THR A 67 -0.20 -13.18 7.86
N MET A 68 -0.45 -11.88 8.13
CA MET A 68 0.56 -10.87 8.52
C MET A 68 1.81 -10.90 7.62
N SER A 69 1.64 -11.30 6.36
CA SER A 69 2.76 -11.53 5.45
C SER A 69 3.32 -10.19 4.98
N GLU A 70 4.64 -10.04 5.06
CA GLU A 70 5.30 -8.91 4.42
C GLU A 70 5.15 -9.04 2.91
N ILE A 71 4.55 -8.03 2.29
CA ILE A 71 4.38 -7.97 0.84
C ILE A 71 5.49 -7.09 0.29
N PHE A 72 6.24 -7.62 -0.67
CA PHE A 72 7.24 -6.87 -1.42
C PHE A 72 6.84 -6.78 -2.88
N GLU A 73 6.96 -5.58 -3.43
CA GLU A 73 6.78 -5.27 -4.84
C GLU A 73 8.10 -4.72 -5.39
N VAL A 74 8.29 -4.85 -6.70
CA VAL A 74 9.32 -4.10 -7.43
C VAL A 74 8.60 -3.14 -8.35
N TRP A 75 8.95 -1.86 -8.29
CA TRP A 75 8.35 -0.82 -9.12
C TRP A 75 9.37 -0.23 -10.08
N THR A 76 8.88 0.29 -11.20
CA THR A 76 9.66 1.06 -12.16
C THR A 76 9.58 2.54 -11.82
N LEU A 77 10.71 3.18 -11.58
CA LEU A 77 10.79 4.59 -11.16
C LEU A 77 11.74 5.40 -12.06
N PRO A 78 11.49 6.71 -12.22
CA PRO A 78 12.38 7.57 -12.99
C PRO A 78 13.60 7.95 -12.14
N THR A 79 14.76 7.99 -12.79
CA THR A 79 16.01 8.48 -12.19
C THR A 79 16.75 9.36 -13.20
N ALA A 80 17.80 10.06 -12.74
CA ALA A 80 18.66 10.83 -13.63
C ALA A 80 19.29 10.00 -14.78
N ASN A 81 19.41 8.68 -14.59
CA ASN A 81 19.99 7.75 -15.56
C ASN A 81 18.93 6.96 -16.34
N GLY A 82 17.66 7.38 -16.30
CA GLY A 82 16.54 6.67 -16.91
C GLY A 82 15.71 5.87 -15.90
N LEU A 83 14.96 4.88 -16.38
CA LEU A 83 14.09 4.06 -15.53
C LEU A 83 14.91 3.02 -14.75
N GLN A 84 14.57 2.82 -13.48
CA GLN A 84 15.18 1.82 -12.61
C GLN A 84 14.14 1.02 -11.82
N SER A 85 14.53 -0.17 -11.36
CA SER A 85 13.74 -0.96 -10.43
C SER A 85 14.01 -0.55 -8.98
N VAL A 86 12.96 -0.47 -8.17
CA VAL A 86 13.04 -0.18 -6.74
C VAL A 86 12.17 -1.15 -5.97
N TYR A 87 12.69 -1.63 -4.83
CA TYR A 87 11.95 -2.50 -3.92
C TYR A 87 11.01 -1.68 -3.04
N CYS A 88 9.74 -2.08 -3.01
CA CYS A 88 8.69 -1.44 -2.24
C CYS A 88 8.12 -2.45 -1.24
N LYS A 89 8.11 -2.09 0.04
CA LYS A 89 7.41 -2.87 1.06
C LYS A 89 5.98 -2.35 1.16
N THR A 90 5.02 -3.21 0.83
CA THR A 90 3.59 -2.93 0.96
C THR A 90 3.11 -3.46 2.31
N THR A 91 2.50 -2.59 3.11
CA THR A 91 1.91 -2.96 4.39
C THR A 91 0.46 -2.53 4.40
N ILE A 92 -0.42 -3.44 4.81
CA ILE A 92 -1.84 -3.15 4.93
C ILE A 92 -2.07 -2.68 6.35
N THR A 93 -2.65 -1.50 6.50
CA THR A 93 -3.06 -0.98 7.81
C THR A 93 -4.57 -0.83 7.81
N ALA A 94 -5.24 -1.64 8.65
CA ALA A 94 -6.66 -1.48 8.91
C ALA A 94 -6.86 -0.25 9.81
N MET A 95 -7.53 0.77 9.29
CA MET A 95 -8.06 1.84 10.13
C MET A 95 -9.30 1.30 10.84
N ILE A 96 -9.11 0.72 12.03
CA ILE A 96 -10.24 0.44 12.91
C ILE A 96 -10.75 1.79 13.40
N TYR A 97 -11.72 2.38 12.70
CA TYR A 97 -12.59 3.35 13.35
C TYR A 97 -13.35 2.56 14.42
N LEU A 98 -12.93 2.69 15.68
CA LEU A 98 -13.72 2.23 16.82
C LEU A 98 -14.95 3.14 16.98
N SER A 99 -15.82 3.20 15.97
CA SER A 99 -17.22 3.58 16.17
C SER A 99 -18.02 2.30 16.43
N GLY A 100 -17.79 1.67 17.59
CA GLY A 100 -18.70 0.72 18.22
C GLY A 100 -19.10 -0.58 17.50
N ALA A 101 -18.62 -0.87 16.29
CA ALA A 101 -19.00 -2.10 15.59
C ALA A 101 -18.08 -3.26 15.99
N LYS A 102 -18.61 -4.19 16.79
CA LYS A 102 -17.98 -5.49 17.05
C LYS A 102 -17.78 -6.23 15.72
N TRP A 103 -16.55 -6.67 15.47
CA TRP A 103 -16.26 -7.66 14.44
C TRP A 103 -17.06 -8.94 14.73
N PRO A 104 -17.80 -9.51 13.78
CA PRO A 104 -18.40 -10.82 13.99
C PRO A 104 -17.26 -11.83 14.06
N ALA A 105 -17.02 -12.37 15.25
CA ALA A 105 -16.19 -13.55 15.41
C ALA A 105 -16.74 -14.64 14.50
N ALA A 106 -15.90 -15.19 13.62
CA ALA A 106 -16.26 -16.31 12.78
C ALA A 106 -16.77 -17.44 13.68
N THR A 107 -18.07 -17.73 13.62
CA THR A 107 -18.67 -18.86 14.30
C THR A 107 -18.12 -20.11 13.64
N ALA A 108 -17.12 -20.74 14.27
CA ALA A 108 -16.69 -22.08 13.91
C ALA A 108 -17.88 -23.03 14.12
N ALA A 109 -18.54 -23.39 13.02
CA ALA A 109 -19.52 -24.46 13.00
C ALA A 109 -18.78 -25.78 13.22
N SER A 110 -18.60 -26.17 14.49
CA SER A 110 -18.33 -27.57 14.83
C SER A 110 -19.67 -28.32 14.85
N GLY A 111 -20.13 -28.69 13.66
CA GLY A 111 -21.18 -29.67 13.48
C GLY A 111 -20.60 -31.06 13.66
N ARG A 112 -20.66 -31.57 14.89
CA ARG A 112 -20.35 -32.95 15.24
C ARG A 112 -21.68 -33.71 15.32
N THR A 113 -21.95 -34.58 14.35
CA THR A 113 -22.79 -35.80 14.48
C THR A 113 -22.30 -36.81 13.47
#